data_AF-A0A835LFF1-F1
#
_entry.id   AF-A0A835LFF1-F1
#
_cell.length_a   1.000
_cell.length_b   1.000
_cell.length_c   1.000
_cell.angle_alpha   90.00
_cell.angle_beta   90.00
_cell.angle_gamma   90.00
#
_symmetry.space_group_name_H-M   'P 1'
#
loop_
_entity.id
_entity.type
_entity.pdbx_description
1 polymer ?
#
loop_
_entity_poly.entity_id
_entity_poly.type
_entity_poly.pdbx_seq_one_letter_code
_entity_poly.pdbx_strand_id
1 'polypeptide(L)'
;MGPRSIISSGTGALAIFLQKLLEVDITTSDFDDEEVEDNISHNCRVNGISPVLPHIRHSWGDNFQITDPDWDLVIASDILLYVKQYPNLIKTLSFLLKSYKIKDKKPGSTGSDVQLPWPAFLMSWRRRIGKDDDALFFTGCKDAGFVVEHLGSRVYCISLKKTKNAEEDTKATI
;
A
#
# COMPACT_ATOMS: atom_id res chain seq x y z
N MET A 1 -15.04 12.41 -3.39
CA MET A 1 -13.85 11.86 -4.07
C MET A 1 -13.33 10.73 -3.20
N GLY A 2 -13.28 9.50 -3.73
CA GLY A 2 -12.92 8.29 -2.97
C GLY A 2 -11.43 8.22 -2.60
N PRO A 3 -11.00 7.16 -1.89
CA PRO A 3 -9.60 6.97 -1.54
C PRO A 3 -8.73 6.78 -2.79
N ARG A 4 -7.53 7.40 -2.80
CA ARG A 4 -6.53 7.19 -3.86
C ARG A 4 -5.67 5.99 -3.52
N SER A 5 -5.50 5.06 -4.45
CA SER A 5 -4.75 3.82 -4.22
C SER A 5 -3.56 3.66 -5.19
N ILE A 6 -2.43 3.14 -4.71
CA ILE A 6 -1.31 2.70 -5.56
C ILE A 6 -1.08 1.20 -5.44
N ILE A 7 -0.95 0.50 -6.58
CA ILE A 7 -0.95 -0.96 -6.63
C ILE A 7 0.32 -1.52 -7.28
N SER A 8 1.03 -2.42 -6.60
CA SER A 8 2.07 -3.27 -7.23
C SER A 8 1.38 -4.27 -8.15
N SER A 9 1.44 -4.04 -9.46
CA SER A 9 0.35 -4.42 -10.36
C SER A 9 0.54 -5.73 -11.12
N GLY A 10 1.77 -6.18 -11.38
CA GLY A 10 2.06 -7.30 -12.28
C GLY A 10 1.36 -7.10 -13.62
N THR A 11 0.30 -7.87 -13.89
CA THR A 11 -0.53 -7.72 -15.10
C THR A 11 -1.55 -6.58 -15.04
N GLY A 12 -1.76 -5.96 -13.88
CA GLY A 12 -2.81 -4.97 -13.62
C GLY A 12 -4.17 -5.55 -13.27
N ALA A 13 -4.32 -6.89 -13.20
CA ALA A 13 -5.63 -7.53 -13.00
C ALA A 13 -6.37 -7.06 -11.74
N LEU A 14 -5.66 -6.93 -10.60
CA LEU A 14 -6.26 -6.43 -9.35
C LEU A 14 -6.70 -4.97 -9.48
N ALA A 15 -5.87 -4.13 -10.11
CA ALA A 15 -6.17 -2.72 -10.34
C ALA A 15 -7.41 -2.54 -11.22
N ILE A 16 -7.48 -3.29 -12.32
CA ILE A 16 -8.63 -3.31 -13.23
C ILE A 16 -9.89 -3.76 -12.49
N PHE A 17 -9.82 -4.84 -11.71
CA PHE A 17 -10.96 -5.35 -10.96
C PHE A 17 -11.50 -4.31 -9.96
N LEU A 18 -10.62 -3.69 -9.18
CA LEU A 18 -11.00 -2.68 -8.18
C LEU A 18 -11.57 -1.42 -8.84
N GLN A 19 -11.01 -0.97 -9.97
CA GLN A 19 -11.55 0.17 -10.71
C GLN A 19 -12.97 -0.15 -11.20
N LYS A 20 -13.19 -1.33 -11.79
CA LYS A 20 -14.52 -1.67 -12.36
C LYS A 20 -15.58 -1.89 -11.31
N LEU A 21 -15.22 -2.49 -10.18
CA LEU A 21 -16.19 -2.86 -9.16
C LEU A 21 -16.53 -1.69 -8.23
N LEU A 22 -15.53 -0.86 -7.90
CA LEU A 22 -15.62 0.12 -6.82
C LEU A 22 -15.33 1.55 -7.26
N GLU A 23 -14.99 1.77 -8.54
CA GLU A 23 -14.68 3.09 -9.12
C GLU A 23 -13.60 3.86 -8.33
N VAL A 24 -12.64 3.11 -7.78
CA VAL A 24 -11.53 3.67 -6.99
C VAL A 24 -10.56 4.40 -7.90
N ASP A 25 -10.04 5.53 -7.41
CA ASP A 25 -8.97 6.28 -8.06
C ASP A 25 -7.65 5.51 -7.87
N ILE A 26 -7.17 4.87 -8.93
CA ILE A 26 -6.04 3.93 -8.88
C ILE A 26 -4.88 4.43 -9.74
N THR A 27 -3.70 4.42 -9.14
CA THR A 27 -2.41 4.45 -9.83
C THR A 27 -1.78 3.06 -9.76
N THR A 28 -1.27 2.57 -10.88
CA THR A 28 -0.51 1.32 -10.91
C THR A 28 0.98 1.61 -10.77
N SER A 29 1.74 0.67 -10.23
CA SER A 29 3.19 0.75 -10.18
C SER A 29 3.77 -0.65 -10.26
N ASP A 30 4.92 -0.79 -10.90
CA ASP A 30 5.69 -2.03 -10.92
C ASP A 30 7.16 -1.72 -11.19
N PHE A 31 7.99 -2.75 -11.31
CA PHE A 31 9.40 -2.65 -11.66
C PHE A 31 9.61 -1.75 -12.89
N ASP A 32 10.72 -1.03 -12.93
CA ASP A 32 11.04 -0.07 -13.99
C ASP A 32 11.36 -0.79 -15.32
N ASP A 33 10.30 -1.22 -15.99
CA ASP A 33 10.31 -1.99 -17.22
C ASP A 33 9.14 -1.55 -18.11
N GLU A 34 9.46 -1.14 -19.33
CA GLU A 34 8.49 -0.68 -20.34
C GLU A 34 7.51 -1.79 -20.74
N GLU A 35 7.97 -3.06 -20.81
CA GLU A 35 7.12 -4.18 -21.19
C GLU A 35 6.01 -4.42 -20.15
N VAL A 36 6.30 -4.16 -18.87
CA VAL A 36 5.30 -4.30 -17.79
C VAL A 36 4.23 -3.21 -17.90
N GLU A 37 4.64 -1.96 -18.13
CA GLU A 37 3.70 -0.86 -18.34
C GLU A 37 2.81 -1.06 -19.58
N ASP A 38 3.41 -1.52 -20.68
CA ASP A 38 2.69 -1.83 -21.92
C ASP A 38 1.68 -2.96 -21.72
N ASN A 39 2.06 -4.00 -20.98
CA ASN A 39 1.17 -5.10 -20.64
C ASN A 39 0.00 -4.64 -19.77
N ILE A 40 0.24 -3.82 -18.74
CA ILE A 40 -0.84 -3.24 -17.91
C ILE A 40 -1.76 -2.38 -18.77
N SER A 41 -1.20 -1.57 -19.66
CA SER A 41 -1.96 -0.70 -20.57
C SER A 41 -2.82 -1.50 -21.56
N HIS A 42 -2.25 -2.58 -22.12
CA HIS A 42 -3.00 -3.52 -22.95
C HIS A 42 -4.15 -4.16 -22.17
N ASN A 43 -3.88 -4.67 -20.96
CA ASN A 43 -4.88 -5.32 -20.12
C ASN A 43 -6.01 -4.38 -19.72
N CYS A 44 -5.72 -3.10 -19.45
CA CYS A 44 -6.73 -2.08 -19.21
C CYS A 44 -7.67 -1.92 -20.42
N ARG A 45 -7.10 -1.76 -21.63
CA ARG A 45 -7.88 -1.57 -22.87
C ARG A 45 -8.80 -2.76 -23.15
N VAL A 46 -8.28 -3.99 -23.10
CA VAL A 46 -9.08 -5.19 -23.40
C VAL A 46 -10.16 -5.46 -22.34
N ASN A 47 -10.02 -4.90 -21.12
CA ASN A 47 -11.04 -4.98 -20.07
C ASN A 47 -12.00 -3.78 -20.04
N GLY A 48 -11.88 -2.84 -20.99
CA GLY A 48 -12.77 -1.69 -21.13
C GLY A 48 -12.46 -0.52 -20.20
N ILE A 49 -11.23 -0.42 -19.67
CA ILE A 49 -10.78 0.73 -18.88
C ILE A 49 -10.30 1.83 -19.81
N SER A 50 -11.00 2.97 -19.81
CA SER A 50 -10.64 4.16 -20.59
C SER A 50 -10.98 5.45 -19.80
N PRO A 51 -10.01 6.37 -19.59
CA PRO A 51 -8.60 6.26 -19.98
C PRO A 51 -7.88 5.12 -19.25
N VAL A 52 -6.74 4.69 -19.81
CA VAL A 52 -5.87 3.69 -19.18
C VAL A 52 -5.46 4.17 -17.79
N LEU A 53 -5.33 3.25 -16.82
CA LEU A 53 -4.89 3.61 -15.48
C LEU A 53 -3.50 4.27 -15.51
N PRO A 54 -3.27 5.35 -14.75
CA PRO A 54 -1.93 5.92 -14.65
C PRO A 54 -0.95 4.89 -14.08
N HIS A 55 0.29 4.91 -14.59
CA HIS A 55 1.35 3.98 -14.18
C HIS A 55 2.60 4.74 -13.73
N ILE A 56 3.26 4.22 -12.69
CA ILE A 56 4.56 4.70 -12.21
C ILE A 56 5.54 3.53 -12.20
N ARG A 57 6.53 3.60 -13.08
CA ARG A 57 7.70 2.73 -13.03
C ARG A 57 8.49 3.00 -11.75
N HIS A 58 8.67 1.97 -10.93
CA HIS A 58 9.34 2.10 -9.63
C HIS A 58 9.95 0.78 -9.17
N SER A 59 11.28 0.77 -9.06
CA SER A 59 12.01 -0.29 -8.39
C SER A 59 12.05 -0.03 -6.88
N TRP A 60 11.75 -1.04 -6.07
CA TRP A 60 11.78 -0.88 -4.62
C TRP A 60 13.15 -0.39 -4.13
N GLY A 61 13.13 0.56 -3.22
CA GLY A 61 14.32 1.16 -2.62
C GLY A 61 14.82 2.40 -3.36
N ASP A 62 14.38 2.64 -4.59
CA ASP A 62 14.69 3.85 -5.32
C ASP A 62 13.85 5.04 -4.86
N ASN A 63 14.21 6.23 -5.31
CA ASN A 63 13.45 7.43 -5.02
C ASN A 63 12.26 7.51 -5.98
N PHE A 64 11.07 7.76 -5.44
CA PHE A 64 9.94 8.13 -6.28
C PHE A 64 10.22 9.48 -6.97
N GLN A 65 9.75 9.62 -8.20
CA GLN A 65 9.77 10.90 -8.92
C GLN A 65 8.84 11.94 -8.28
N ILE A 66 7.94 11.49 -7.41
CA ILE A 66 7.00 12.31 -6.65
C ILE A 66 7.54 12.51 -5.25
N THR A 67 7.45 13.73 -4.73
CA THR A 67 7.95 14.08 -3.39
C THR A 67 6.88 14.03 -2.30
N ASP A 68 5.62 14.21 -2.68
CA ASP A 68 4.46 14.25 -1.78
C ASP A 68 3.44 13.17 -2.19
N PRO A 69 3.60 11.92 -1.73
CA PRO A 69 2.65 10.85 -2.03
C PRO A 69 1.30 11.14 -1.34
N ASP A 70 0.21 11.04 -2.10
CA ASP A 70 -1.15 11.35 -1.61
C ASP A 70 -2.12 10.18 -1.67
N TRP A 71 -1.59 8.95 -1.78
CA TRP A 71 -2.38 7.72 -1.76
C TRP A 71 -2.77 7.35 -0.34
N ASP A 72 -4.08 7.21 -0.13
CA ASP A 72 -4.67 6.83 1.15
C ASP A 72 -4.43 5.32 1.43
N LEU A 73 -4.29 4.52 0.37
CA LEU A 73 -4.06 3.07 0.45
C LEU A 73 -3.01 2.62 -0.56
N VAL A 74 -2.05 1.81 -0.13
CA VAL A 74 -1.12 1.10 -1.01
C VAL A 74 -1.50 -0.37 -0.98
N ILE A 75 -1.67 -1.01 -2.14
CA ILE A 75 -2.10 -2.42 -2.23
C ILE A 75 -1.04 -3.24 -2.95
N ALA A 76 -0.70 -4.40 -2.41
CA ALA A 76 0.15 -5.35 -3.09
C ALA A 76 -0.33 -6.79 -2.88
N SER A 77 -0.15 -7.64 -3.88
CA SER A 77 -0.57 -9.04 -3.80
C SER A 77 0.59 -9.94 -4.16
N ASP A 78 0.92 -10.87 -3.27
CA ASP A 78 1.89 -11.93 -3.48
C ASP A 78 3.33 -11.46 -3.82
N ILE A 79 3.76 -10.35 -3.20
CA ILE A 79 5.01 -9.67 -3.57
C ILE A 79 6.26 -10.12 -2.78
N LEU A 80 6.13 -10.95 -1.74
CA LEU A 80 7.25 -11.31 -0.85
C LEU A 80 8.10 -12.49 -1.36
N LEU A 81 8.40 -12.52 -2.66
CA LEU A 81 9.12 -13.63 -3.31
C LEU A 81 10.65 -13.54 -3.13
N TYR A 82 11.20 -12.33 -3.00
CA TYR A 82 12.65 -12.09 -2.99
C TYR A 82 13.11 -11.52 -1.65
N VAL A 83 13.56 -12.38 -0.74
CA VAL A 83 13.99 -12.01 0.62
C VAL A 83 15.04 -10.89 0.62
N LYS A 84 15.96 -10.90 -0.34
CA LYS A 84 16.99 -9.85 -0.50
C LYS A 84 16.41 -8.46 -0.76
N GLN A 85 15.18 -8.36 -1.25
CA GLN A 85 14.51 -7.10 -1.56
C GLN A 85 13.67 -6.56 -0.39
N TYR A 86 13.52 -7.29 0.71
CA TYR A 86 12.74 -6.80 1.86
C TYR A 86 13.22 -5.46 2.41
N PRO A 87 14.54 -5.19 2.57
CA PRO A 87 15.01 -3.87 3.00
C PRO A 87 14.58 -2.75 2.04
N ASN A 88 14.65 -2.99 0.74
CA ASN A 88 14.25 -2.04 -0.31
C ASN A 88 12.73 -1.79 -0.30
N LEU A 89 11.94 -2.84 -0.11
CA LEU A 89 10.49 -2.72 0.05
C LEU A 89 10.14 -1.91 1.31
N ILE A 90 10.78 -2.18 2.45
CA ILE A 90 10.57 -1.42 3.70
C ILE A 90 10.96 0.05 3.54
N LYS A 91 12.04 0.34 2.80
CA LYS A 91 12.43 1.72 2.46
C LYS A 91 11.34 2.41 1.63
N THR A 92 10.78 1.72 0.64
CA THR A 92 9.67 2.18 -0.19
C THR A 92 8.43 2.48 0.65
N LEU A 93 8.04 1.57 1.54
CA LEU A 93 6.92 1.77 2.46
C LEU A 93 7.16 2.94 3.42
N SER A 94 8.39 3.13 3.88
CA SER A 94 8.78 4.28 4.70
C SER A 94 8.54 5.59 4.00
N PHE A 95 8.90 5.70 2.73
CA PHE A 95 8.58 6.89 1.96
C PHE A 95 7.06 7.07 1.81
N LEU A 96 6.34 6.06 1.31
CA LEU A 96 4.91 6.16 1.00
C LEU A 96 4.05 6.49 2.22
N LEU A 97 4.34 5.86 3.37
CA LEU A 97 3.50 6.00 4.56
C LEU A 97 3.91 7.20 5.44
N LYS A 98 5.21 7.52 5.55
CA LYS A 98 5.67 8.63 6.43
C LYS A 98 5.60 10.00 5.76
N SER A 99 5.72 10.06 4.43
CA SER A 99 5.63 11.31 3.68
C SER A 99 4.18 11.70 3.33
N TYR A 100 3.21 10.82 3.61
CA TYR A 100 1.79 11.12 3.39
C TYR A 100 1.35 12.30 4.25
N LYS A 101 0.84 13.34 3.59
CA LYS A 101 0.23 14.48 4.27
C LYS A 101 -1.25 14.18 4.46
N ILE A 102 -1.67 14.03 5.72
CA ILE A 102 -3.09 13.94 6.08
C ILE A 102 -3.77 15.21 5.55
N LYS A 103 -4.53 15.06 4.47
CA LYS A 103 -5.48 16.09 4.03
C LYS A 103 -6.62 16.09 5.06
N ASP A 104 -7.31 17.22 5.28
CA ASP A 104 -8.46 17.37 6.22
C ASP A 104 -9.69 16.50 5.86
N LYS A 105 -9.49 15.35 5.21
CA LYS A 105 -10.47 14.33 4.94
C LYS A 105 -10.89 13.71 6.28
N LYS A 106 -12.14 13.94 6.67
CA LYS A 106 -12.81 13.06 7.62
C LYS A 106 -12.76 11.64 7.03
N PRO A 107 -12.38 10.60 7.80
CA PRO A 107 -12.49 9.23 7.33
C PRO A 107 -13.93 9.02 6.88
N GLY A 108 -14.11 8.66 5.61
CA GLY A 108 -15.43 8.39 5.07
C GLY A 108 -16.06 7.27 5.89
N SER A 109 -17.19 7.55 6.53
CA SER A 109 -18.01 6.54 7.20
C SER A 109 -18.70 5.69 6.13
N THR A 110 -17.95 4.88 5.40
CA THR A 110 -18.52 3.79 4.62
C THR A 110 -18.79 2.66 5.61
N GLY A 111 -20.05 2.24 5.73
CA GLY A 111 -20.55 1.25 6.71
C GLY A 111 -20.02 -0.18 6.55
N SER A 112 -18.73 -0.34 6.25
CA SER A 112 -17.99 -1.59 6.28
C SER A 112 -17.37 -1.77 7.67
N ASP A 113 -17.50 -2.98 8.25
CA ASP A 113 -16.98 -3.35 9.57
C ASP A 113 -15.46 -3.19 9.76
N VAL A 114 -14.71 -2.90 8.69
CA VAL A 114 -13.25 -2.74 8.73
C VAL A 114 -12.86 -1.30 8.40
N GLN A 115 -12.54 -0.51 9.43
CA GLN A 115 -12.00 0.84 9.27
C GLN A 115 -10.47 0.76 9.21
N LEU A 116 -9.89 0.90 8.01
CA LEU A 116 -8.44 0.95 7.83
C LEU A 116 -7.88 2.33 8.23
N PRO A 117 -6.68 2.39 8.84
CA PRO A 117 -5.98 3.64 9.05
C PRO A 117 -5.52 4.25 7.73
N TRP A 118 -5.40 5.57 7.66
CA TRP A 118 -4.81 6.26 6.51
C TRP A 118 -3.52 7.00 6.92
N PRO A 119 -2.42 6.85 6.16
CA PRO A 119 -2.26 5.92 5.05
C PRO A 119 -2.05 4.48 5.56
N ALA A 120 -2.37 3.48 4.73
CA ALA A 120 -2.06 2.08 5.01
C ALA A 120 -1.48 1.37 3.79
N PHE A 121 -0.67 0.35 4.06
CA PHE A 121 -0.24 -0.64 3.09
C PHE A 121 -0.97 -1.96 3.37
N LEU A 122 -1.85 -2.35 2.45
CA LEU A 122 -2.60 -3.60 2.49
C LEU A 122 -1.92 -4.61 1.58
N MET A 123 -1.60 -5.77 2.11
CA MET A 123 -1.03 -6.82 1.29
C MET A 123 -1.67 -8.18 1.53
N SER A 124 -1.77 -8.96 0.46
CA SER A 124 -2.01 -10.40 0.55
C SER A 124 -0.68 -11.13 0.36
N TRP A 125 -0.47 -12.19 1.13
CA TRP A 125 0.69 -13.05 0.96
C TRP A 125 0.35 -14.51 1.21
N ARG A 126 0.62 -15.37 0.24
CA ARG A 126 0.56 -16.82 0.46
C ARG A 126 1.96 -17.32 0.72
N ARG A 127 2.19 -17.99 1.86
CA ARG A 127 3.49 -18.59 2.20
C ARG A 127 3.99 -19.48 1.05
N ARG A 128 5.04 -19.04 0.37
CA ARG A 128 5.83 -19.81 -0.61
C ARG A 128 7.27 -20.05 -0.14
N ILE A 129 7.69 -19.43 0.97
CA ILE A 129 9.03 -19.51 1.56
C ILE A 129 8.95 -20.08 2.99
N GLY A 130 10.11 -20.45 3.56
CA GLY A 130 10.22 -20.96 4.93
C GLY A 130 9.68 -19.97 5.97
N LYS A 131 9.17 -20.49 7.09
CA LYS A 131 8.56 -19.68 8.16
C LYS A 131 9.53 -18.68 8.81
N ASP A 132 10.84 -18.95 8.77
CA ASP A 132 11.82 -18.04 9.36
C ASP A 132 12.10 -16.85 8.42
N ASP A 133 12.02 -17.07 7.11
CA ASP A 133 12.21 -16.02 6.11
C ASP A 133 11.00 -15.08 6.03
N ASP A 134 9.77 -15.59 6.22
CA ASP A 134 8.56 -14.76 6.16
C ASP A 134 8.50 -13.74 7.31
N ALA A 135 9.06 -14.09 8.47
CA ALA A 135 9.12 -13.23 9.64
C ALA A 135 10.06 -12.04 9.44
N LEU A 136 11.05 -12.13 8.55
CA LEU A 136 12.05 -11.07 8.31
C LEU A 136 11.39 -9.78 7.83
N PHE A 137 10.48 -9.87 6.85
CA PHE A 137 9.80 -8.68 6.33
C PHE A 137 8.96 -8.00 7.41
N PHE A 138 8.14 -8.76 8.13
CA PHE A 138 7.25 -8.20 9.16
C PHE A 138 8.03 -7.66 10.37
N THR A 139 9.16 -8.27 10.72
CA THR A 139 10.06 -7.77 11.77
C THR A 139 10.72 -6.47 11.33
N GLY A 140 11.26 -6.43 10.10
CA GLY A 140 11.83 -5.21 9.54
C GLY A 140 10.82 -4.05 9.44
N CYS A 141 9.54 -4.34 9.18
CA CYS A 141 8.48 -3.33 9.25
C CYS A 141 8.30 -2.77 10.68
N LYS A 142 8.29 -3.63 11.70
CA LYS A 142 8.19 -3.20 13.10
C LYS A 142 9.39 -2.36 13.52
N ASP A 143 10.59 -2.77 13.12
CA ASP A 143 11.84 -2.05 13.39
C ASP A 143 11.86 -0.68 12.72
N ALA A 144 11.27 -0.56 11.53
CA ALA A 144 11.07 0.71 10.83
C ALA A 144 9.98 1.62 11.46
N GLY A 145 9.32 1.16 12.52
CA GLY A 145 8.33 1.92 13.29
C GLY A 145 6.88 1.66 12.89
N PHE A 146 6.59 0.67 12.06
CA PHE A 146 5.22 0.35 11.65
C PHE A 146 4.50 -0.58 12.63
N VAL A 147 3.17 -0.53 12.57
CA VAL A 147 2.29 -1.57 13.09
C VAL A 147 1.97 -2.53 11.96
N VAL A 148 2.06 -3.83 12.24
CA VAL A 148 1.67 -4.89 11.31
C VAL A 148 0.51 -5.65 11.95
N GLU A 149 -0.66 -5.59 11.32
CA GLU A 149 -1.87 -6.27 11.75
C GLU A 149 -2.24 -7.38 10.75
N HIS A 150 -2.53 -8.57 11.24
CA HIS A 150 -3.02 -9.68 10.41
C HIS A 150 -4.55 -9.70 10.46
N LEU A 151 -5.18 -9.33 9.34
CA LEU A 151 -6.64 -9.19 9.23
C LEU A 151 -7.36 -10.52 8.96
N GLY A 152 -6.62 -11.64 8.92
CA GLY A 152 -7.15 -12.94 8.52
C GLY A 152 -6.97 -13.21 7.03
N SER A 153 -7.25 -14.44 6.60
CA SER A 153 -7.13 -14.87 5.19
C SER A 153 -5.80 -14.54 4.51
N ARG A 154 -4.72 -14.41 5.30
CA ARG A 154 -3.38 -14.02 4.87
C ARG A 154 -3.29 -12.60 4.29
N VAL A 155 -4.19 -11.73 4.74
CA VAL A 155 -4.18 -10.30 4.49
C VAL A 155 -3.55 -9.60 5.68
N TYR A 156 -2.66 -8.66 5.39
CA TYR A 156 -1.92 -7.89 6.36
C TYR A 156 -2.10 -6.40 6.09
N CYS A 157 -2.31 -5.62 7.14
CA CYS A 157 -2.33 -4.17 7.10
C CYS A 157 -1.10 -3.64 7.83
N ILE A 158 -0.34 -2.79 7.15
CA ILE A 158 0.85 -2.12 7.67
C ILE A 158 0.58 -0.63 7.70
N SER A 159 0.76 0.01 8.86
CA SER A 159 0.44 1.42 9.06
C SER A 159 1.37 2.07 10.07
N LEU A 160 1.31 3.40 10.19
CA LEU A 160 2.00 4.12 11.24
C LEU A 160 1.39 3.83 12.61
N LYS A 161 2.22 3.76 13.65
CA LYS A 161 1.72 3.78 15.03
C LYS A 161 0.93 5.07 15.24
N LYS A 162 -0.30 4.96 15.71
CA LYS A 162 -1.03 6.13 16.23
C LYS A 162 -0.21 6.67 17.41
N THR A 163 0.44 7.82 17.24
CA THR A 163 0.94 8.57 18.39
C THR A 163 -0.28 8.96 19.19
N LYS A 164 -0.39 8.47 20.44
CA LYS A 164 -1.31 9.08 21.39
C LYS A 164 -0.90 10.55 21.46
N ASN A 165 -1.80 11.46 21.09
CA ASN A 165 -1.60 12.86 21.43
C ASN A 165 -1.33 12.92 22.93
N ALA A 166 -0.22 13.57 23.30
CA ALA A 166 0.10 13.86 24.69
C ALA A 166 -0.92 14.92 25.19
N GLU A 167 -2.13 14.48 25.51
CA GLU A 167 -3.18 15.25 26.18
C GLU A 167 -3.89 14.37 27.21
N GLU A 168 -3.14 13.63 28.03
CA GLU A 168 -3.67 12.99 29.24
C GLU A 168 -2.72 13.12 30.44
N ASP A 169 -1.88 14.17 30.48
CA ASP A 169 -1.09 14.55 31.66
C ASP A 169 -1.48 15.96 32.14
N THR A 170 -2.76 16.21 32.45
CA THR A 170 -3.15 17.38 33.27
C THR A 170 -4.52 17.28 33.94
N LYS A 171 -4.99 16.09 34.34
CA LYS A 171 -6.16 15.98 35.23
C LYS A 171 -6.01 14.85 36.25
N ALA A 172 -5.03 14.96 37.14
CA ALA A 172 -4.99 14.17 38.36
C ALA A 172 -4.23 14.89 39.50
N THR A 173 -4.40 16.21 39.63
CA THR A 173 -4.08 16.92 40.88
C THR A 173 -4.99 18.14 41.02
N ILE A 174 -6.19 17.96 41.57
CA ILE A 174 -6.81 18.82 42.61
C ILE A 174 -7.77 17.91 43.40
#